data_AF-A0A535VMP0-F1
#
_entry.id   AF-A0A535VMP0-F1
#
_cell.length_a   1.000
_cell.length_b   1.000
_cell.length_c   1.000
_cell.angle_alpha   90.00
_cell.angle_beta   90.00
_cell.angle_gamma   90.00
#
_symmetry.space_group_name_H-M   'P 1'
#
loop_
_entity.id
_entity.type
_entity.pdbx_description
1 polymer ?
#
loop_
_entity_poly.entity_id
_entity_poly.type
_entity_poly.pdbx_seq_one_letter_code
_entity_poly.pdbx_strand_id
1 'polypeptide(L)'
;MTGTLPVLIVGDVHGDLERLFQALKPYPADQWQTLFVGDLVDYGMFGVGALRYARDRPHTEVLLGNHEVAMLWALRDRERIGWWISLGGHRHDLDELAGDEPLQTWIKERPALLKLADGTLVQHCGHDGYKRWIDPNSIDPITSINNRVLELLNENCEDEVWDVLSAKNIFAEQSMRLQQWLQATNCRRTVFGHTPHNSDRPAIHHDGKAMNFDGAFSRRHKGHRRAPISASVAPLEPLS
;
A
#
# COMPACT_ATOMS: atom_id res chain seq x y z
N MET A 1 -23.27 19.52 4.14
CA MET A 1 -22.63 19.55 2.82
C MET A 1 -21.20 19.06 2.98
N THR A 2 -20.96 17.75 2.95
CA THR A 2 -19.59 17.20 2.97
C THR A 2 -19.15 17.05 1.53
N GLY A 3 -18.50 18.09 0.98
CA GLY A 3 -17.73 17.91 -0.25
C GLY A 3 -16.66 16.85 0.01
N THR A 4 -16.53 15.87 -0.88
CA THR A 4 -15.48 14.86 -0.81
C THR A 4 -14.14 15.58 -0.90
N LEU A 5 -13.30 15.46 0.13
CA LEU A 5 -11.96 16.04 0.13
C LEU A 5 -11.20 15.54 -1.11
N PRO A 6 -10.35 16.37 -1.74
CA PRO A 6 -9.45 15.90 -2.79
C PRO A 6 -8.53 14.79 -2.25
N VAL A 7 -8.23 13.83 -3.11
CA VAL A 7 -7.46 12.65 -2.74
C VAL A 7 -5.97 12.89 -2.98
N LEU A 8 -5.16 12.61 -1.96
CA LEU A 8 -3.71 12.54 -2.01
C LEU A 8 -3.30 11.08 -1.92
N ILE A 9 -2.53 10.59 -2.90
CA ILE A 9 -1.91 9.26 -2.81
C ILE A 9 -0.51 9.39 -2.21
N VAL A 10 -0.18 8.46 -1.34
CA VAL A 10 1.15 8.28 -0.74
C VAL A 10 1.63 6.87 -1.10
N GLY A 11 2.71 6.80 -1.86
CA GLY A 11 3.45 5.59 -2.18
C GLY A 11 4.20 4.99 -1.00
N ASP A 12 5.06 4.03 -1.32
CA ASP A 12 5.87 3.23 -0.40
C ASP A 12 6.82 4.12 0.40
N VAL A 13 6.62 4.21 1.72
CA VAL A 13 7.33 5.15 2.60
C VAL A 13 8.63 4.55 3.13
N HIS A 14 8.65 3.24 3.40
CA HIS A 14 9.82 2.50 3.86
C HIS A 14 10.59 3.21 4.99
N GLY A 15 9.86 3.53 6.07
CA GLY A 15 10.36 4.05 7.34
C GLY A 15 10.97 5.46 7.31
N ASP A 16 10.90 6.20 6.19
CA ASP A 16 11.47 7.56 6.07
C ASP A 16 10.51 8.64 6.59
N LEU A 17 10.21 8.58 7.89
CA LEU A 17 9.21 9.44 8.55
C LEU A 17 9.48 10.94 8.41
N GLU A 18 10.75 11.35 8.47
CA GLU A 18 11.13 12.76 8.27
C GLU A 18 10.75 13.24 6.87
N ARG A 19 11.01 12.40 5.85
CA ARG A 19 10.65 12.73 4.47
C ARG A 19 9.13 12.69 4.27
N LEU A 20 8.43 11.79 4.95
CA LEU A 20 6.96 11.74 4.95
C LEU A 20 6.37 13.06 5.45
N PHE A 21 6.87 13.61 6.57
CA PHE A 21 6.43 14.91 7.08
C PHE A 21 6.70 16.05 6.09
N GLN A 22 7.86 16.05 5.43
CA GLN A 22 8.17 17.04 4.39
C GLN A 22 7.19 16.93 3.21
N ALA A 23 6.86 15.71 2.80
CA ALA A 23 5.98 15.43 1.68
C ALA A 23 4.52 15.81 1.97
N LEU A 24 4.04 15.61 3.20
CA LEU A 24 2.66 15.90 3.59
C LEU A 24 2.44 17.34 4.05
N LYS A 25 3.50 18.11 4.32
CA LYS A 25 3.40 19.52 4.73
C LYS A 25 2.49 20.39 3.82
N PRO A 26 2.50 20.25 2.48
CA PRO A 26 1.62 21.01 1.60
C PRO A 26 0.16 20.54 1.59
N TYR A 27 -0.14 19.39 2.21
CA TYR A 27 -1.42 18.70 2.12
C TYR A 27 -1.99 18.49 3.53
N PRO A 28 -2.60 19.52 4.15
CA PRO A 28 -3.12 19.39 5.50
C PRO A 28 -4.35 18.46 5.54
N ALA A 29 -4.49 17.69 6.61
CA ALA A 29 -5.46 16.58 6.70
C ALA A 29 -6.93 17.06 6.68
N ASP A 30 -7.21 18.30 7.08
CA ASP A 30 -8.53 18.93 7.03
C ASP A 30 -8.95 19.34 5.60
N GLN A 31 -8.02 19.33 4.64
CA GLN A 31 -8.25 19.70 3.25
C GLN A 31 -8.01 18.55 2.26
N TRP A 32 -7.44 17.43 2.72
CA TRP A 32 -7.07 16.31 1.86
C TRP A 32 -7.42 14.97 2.50
N GLN A 33 -8.04 14.10 1.72
CA GLN A 33 -8.11 12.68 2.04
C GLN A 33 -6.78 12.03 1.65
N THR A 34 -6.07 11.44 2.60
CA THR A 34 -4.76 10.81 2.35
C THR A 34 -4.94 9.30 2.20
N LEU A 35 -4.39 8.69 1.15
CA LEU A 35 -4.44 7.24 0.93
C LEU A 35 -3.03 6.70 0.79
N PHE A 36 -2.59 5.87 1.73
CA PHE A 36 -1.32 5.16 1.65
C PHE A 36 -1.53 3.82 0.95
N VAL A 37 -0.68 3.49 -0.02
CA VAL A 37 -0.79 2.25 -0.80
C VAL A 37 -0.05 1.05 -0.18
N GLY A 38 0.45 1.17 1.05
CA GLY A 38 1.21 0.14 1.77
C GLY A 38 2.69 0.46 1.91
N ASP A 39 3.44 -0.44 2.55
CA ASP A 39 4.90 -0.38 2.74
C ASP A 39 5.36 0.88 3.48
N LEU A 40 4.83 1.06 4.68
CA LEU A 40 5.20 2.15 5.59
C LEU A 40 6.43 1.81 6.43
N VAL A 41 6.60 0.54 6.74
CA VAL A 41 7.68 0.00 7.58
C VAL A 41 8.90 -0.41 6.78
N ASP A 42 9.99 -0.76 7.49
CA ASP A 42 11.31 -1.19 6.97
C ASP A 42 12.25 -0.05 6.50
N TYR A 43 13.48 -0.41 6.10
CA TYR A 43 14.62 0.40 5.63
C TYR A 43 14.98 1.60 6.52
N GLY A 44 14.08 2.57 6.69
CA GLY A 44 14.18 3.60 7.71
C GLY A 44 13.95 3.08 9.13
N MET A 45 14.48 3.82 10.10
CA MET A 45 14.53 3.38 11.51
C MET A 45 13.22 3.59 12.27
N PHE A 46 12.17 4.11 11.63
CA PHE A 46 10.95 4.55 12.31
C PHE A 46 9.68 3.96 11.66
N GLY A 47 9.70 2.66 11.34
CA GLY A 47 8.58 2.00 10.68
C GLY A 47 7.31 2.01 11.53
N VAL A 48 7.40 1.63 12.81
CA VAL A 48 6.24 1.68 13.72
C VAL A 48 5.73 3.10 13.93
N GLY A 49 6.64 4.08 13.98
CA GLY A 49 6.30 5.49 14.04
C GLY A 49 5.52 5.97 12.80
N ALA A 50 5.88 5.50 11.61
CA ALA A 50 5.16 5.80 10.37
C ALA A 50 3.74 5.19 10.37
N LEU A 51 3.59 3.95 10.83
CA LEU A 51 2.28 3.31 10.99
C LEU A 51 1.36 4.09 11.93
N ARG A 52 1.84 4.45 13.14
CA ARG A 52 1.05 5.24 14.09
C ARG A 52 0.69 6.61 13.53
N TYR A 53 1.64 7.28 12.88
CA TYR A 53 1.37 8.56 12.25
C TYR A 53 0.26 8.46 11.20
N ALA A 54 0.30 7.45 10.32
CA ALA A 54 -0.71 7.27 9.29
C ALA A 54 -2.08 6.90 9.90
N ARG A 55 -2.11 6.02 10.91
CA ARG A 55 -3.33 5.66 11.66
C ARG A 55 -4.00 6.87 12.32
N ASP A 56 -3.20 7.70 12.98
CA ASP A 56 -3.70 8.79 13.84
C ASP A 56 -3.98 10.08 13.04
N ARG A 57 -3.60 10.12 11.75
CA ARG A 57 -3.85 11.26 10.86
C ARG A 57 -5.32 11.27 10.42
N PRO A 58 -6.07 12.38 10.59
CA PRO A 58 -7.45 12.48 10.12
C PRO A 58 -7.59 12.25 8.62
N HIS A 59 -8.77 11.80 8.19
CA HIS A 59 -9.12 11.60 6.77
C HIS A 59 -8.08 10.74 6.02
N THR A 60 -7.52 9.75 6.70
CA THR A 60 -6.46 8.89 6.15
C THR A 60 -6.92 7.43 6.08
N GLU A 61 -6.68 6.79 4.95
CA GLU A 61 -6.74 5.33 4.81
C GLU A 61 -5.35 4.78 4.49
N VAL A 62 -5.13 3.55 4.91
CA VAL A 62 -3.86 2.83 4.71
C VAL A 62 -4.20 1.44 4.20
N LEU A 63 -3.63 1.08 3.04
CA LEU A 63 -3.68 -0.29 2.55
C LEU A 63 -2.59 -1.14 3.18
N LEU A 64 -2.83 -2.45 3.20
CA LEU A 64 -1.83 -3.44 3.57
C LEU A 64 -0.78 -3.60 2.46
N GLY A 65 0.50 -3.35 2.76
CA GLY A 65 1.63 -3.71 1.90
C GLY A 65 2.26 -5.06 2.28
N ASN A 66 3.17 -5.59 1.46
CA ASN A 66 3.84 -6.83 1.81
C ASN A 66 4.80 -6.66 2.99
N HIS A 67 5.39 -5.49 3.20
CA HIS A 67 6.30 -5.28 4.33
C HIS A 67 5.56 -5.25 5.67
N GLU A 68 4.32 -4.79 5.72
CA GLU A 68 3.46 -4.97 6.90
C GLU A 68 3.16 -6.45 7.16
N VAL A 69 2.90 -7.25 6.12
CA VAL A 69 2.70 -8.70 6.24
C VAL A 69 3.95 -9.41 6.74
N ALA A 70 5.12 -9.09 6.19
CA ALA A 70 6.39 -9.66 6.66
C ALA A 70 6.69 -9.31 8.11
N MET A 71 6.37 -8.08 8.53
CA MET A 71 6.54 -7.63 9.91
C MET A 71 5.63 -8.42 10.87
N LEU A 72 4.35 -8.57 10.54
CA LEU A 72 3.40 -9.40 11.31
C LEU A 72 3.85 -10.87 11.36
N TRP A 73 4.35 -11.39 10.24
CA TRP A 73 4.84 -12.75 10.16
C TRP A 73 6.06 -12.97 11.06
N ALA A 74 7.04 -12.06 11.03
CA ALA A 74 8.22 -12.13 11.90
C ALA A 74 7.92 -11.89 13.38
N LEU A 75 6.85 -11.14 13.68
CA LEU A 75 6.35 -10.98 15.04
C LEU A 75 5.73 -12.30 15.57
N ARG A 76 4.97 -13.01 14.74
CA ARG A 76 4.38 -14.31 15.09
C ARG A 76 5.41 -15.43 15.15
N ASP A 77 6.29 -15.50 14.15
CA ASP A 77 7.27 -16.57 13.95
C ASP A 77 8.70 -16.01 14.05
N ARG A 78 9.37 -16.32 15.17
CA ARG A 78 10.71 -15.81 15.44
C ARG A 78 11.77 -16.33 14.46
N GLU A 79 11.53 -17.45 13.77
CA GLU A 79 12.44 -17.93 12.73
C GLU A 79 12.48 -16.99 11.51
N ARG A 80 11.42 -16.20 11.32
CA ARG A 80 11.31 -15.20 10.24
C ARG A 80 11.99 -13.88 10.54
N ILE A 81 12.46 -13.63 11.78
CA ILE A 81 13.15 -12.37 12.13
C ILE A 81 14.38 -12.14 11.23
N GLY A 82 15.16 -13.18 10.93
CA GLY A 82 16.32 -13.06 10.04
C GLY A 82 15.91 -12.68 8.60
N TRP A 83 14.79 -13.23 8.13
CA TRP A 83 14.24 -12.90 6.81
C TRP A 83 13.66 -11.47 6.76
N TRP A 84 12.92 -11.05 7.79
CA TRP A 84 12.47 -9.65 7.95
C TRP A 84 13.63 -8.66 7.89
N ILE A 85 14.73 -8.93 8.62
CA ILE A 85 15.92 -8.10 8.58
C ILE A 85 16.55 -8.08 7.17
N SER A 86 16.55 -9.22 6.47
CA SER A 86 17.06 -9.28 5.09
C SER A 86 16.26 -8.47 4.08
N LEU A 87 14.98 -8.18 4.38
CA LEU A 87 14.10 -7.31 3.59
C LEU A 87 14.26 -5.82 3.93
N GLY A 88 15.18 -5.46 4.83
CA GLY A 88 15.36 -4.08 5.30
C GLY A 88 14.68 -3.79 6.65
N GLY A 89 14.03 -4.78 7.24
CA GLY A 89 13.38 -4.68 8.53
C GLY A 89 14.33 -4.45 9.72
N HIS A 90 13.82 -3.78 10.76
CA HIS A 90 14.60 -3.56 11.98
C HIS A 90 14.06 -4.36 13.16
N ARG A 91 14.98 -4.78 14.04
CA ARG A 91 14.61 -5.52 15.26
C ARG A 91 13.88 -4.64 16.27
N HIS A 92 14.29 -3.38 16.42
CA HIS A 92 13.63 -2.47 17.37
C HIS A 92 12.19 -2.18 16.96
N ASP A 93 11.89 -2.09 15.66
CA ASP A 93 10.51 -1.94 15.17
C ASP A 93 9.65 -3.16 15.54
N LEU A 94 10.19 -4.38 15.44
CA LEU A 94 9.49 -5.59 15.90
C LEU A 94 9.27 -5.59 17.41
N ASP A 95 10.30 -5.25 18.19
CA ASP A 95 10.20 -5.19 19.65
C ASP A 95 9.19 -4.12 20.10
N GLU A 96 9.11 -3.00 19.38
CA GLU A 96 8.13 -1.93 19.60
C GLU A 96 6.71 -2.37 19.24
N LEU A 97 6.51 -3.01 18.09
CA LEU A 97 5.20 -3.52 17.68
C LEU A 97 4.70 -4.64 18.61
N ALA A 98 5.61 -5.49 19.11
CA ALA A 98 5.28 -6.55 20.07
C ALA A 98 4.60 -6.03 21.34
N GLY A 99 4.92 -4.79 21.75
CA GLY A 99 4.30 -4.12 22.88
C GLY A 99 3.01 -3.34 22.57
N ASP A 100 2.53 -3.35 21.33
CA ASP A 100 1.40 -2.53 20.85
C ASP A 100 0.34 -3.42 20.17
N GLU A 101 -0.36 -4.24 20.96
CA GLU A 101 -1.46 -5.10 20.47
C GLU A 101 -2.54 -4.34 19.68
N PRO A 102 -2.99 -3.12 20.08
CA PRO A 102 -3.94 -2.36 19.29
C PRO A 102 -3.42 -2.02 17.89
N LEU A 103 -2.14 -1.67 17.76
CA LEU A 103 -1.54 -1.41 16.45
C LEU A 103 -1.43 -2.71 15.62
N GLN A 104 -1.08 -3.84 16.23
CA GLN A 104 -1.06 -5.13 15.54
C GLN A 104 -2.43 -5.47 14.94
N THR A 105 -3.50 -5.36 15.73
CA THR A 105 -4.87 -5.57 15.27
C THR A 105 -5.21 -4.60 14.15
N TRP A 106 -4.88 -3.32 14.30
CA TRP A 106 -5.13 -2.32 13.27
C TRP A 106 -4.43 -2.62 11.94
N ILE A 107 -3.17 -3.10 11.96
CA ILE A 107 -2.44 -3.51 10.75
C ILE A 107 -3.13 -4.71 10.10
N LYS A 108 -3.49 -5.74 10.88
CA LYS A 108 -4.17 -6.95 10.37
C LYS A 108 -5.52 -6.64 9.71
N GLU A 109 -6.23 -5.64 10.20
CA GLU A 109 -7.53 -5.20 9.69
C GLU A 109 -7.42 -4.21 8.51
N ARG A 110 -6.21 -3.87 8.04
CA ARG A 110 -6.07 -2.99 6.87
C ARG A 110 -6.58 -3.69 5.61
N PRO A 111 -7.36 -3.01 4.76
CA PRO A 111 -7.80 -3.58 3.51
C PRO A 111 -6.61 -3.77 2.55
N ALA A 112 -6.65 -4.81 1.74
CA ALA A 112 -5.72 -4.98 0.62
C ALA A 112 -6.13 -4.11 -0.58
N LEU A 113 -7.44 -3.86 -0.74
CA LEU A 113 -8.02 -3.09 -1.83
C LEU A 113 -9.02 -2.05 -1.33
N LEU A 114 -9.03 -0.87 -1.95
CA LEU A 114 -10.03 0.16 -1.70
C LEU A 114 -10.59 0.68 -3.02
N LYS A 115 -11.91 0.93 -3.09
CA LYS A 115 -12.56 1.57 -4.24
C LYS A 115 -13.01 2.97 -3.88
N LEU A 116 -12.58 3.95 -4.68
CA LEU A 116 -13.02 5.33 -4.57
C LEU A 116 -14.35 5.56 -5.30
N ALA A 117 -15.04 6.64 -4.92
CA ALA A 117 -16.35 6.97 -5.47
C ALA A 117 -16.33 7.21 -7.00
N ASP A 118 -15.21 7.66 -7.56
CA ASP A 118 -15.02 7.87 -8.99
C ASP A 118 -14.76 6.57 -9.79
N GLY A 119 -14.70 5.42 -9.09
CA GLY A 119 -14.38 4.12 -9.67
C GLY A 119 -12.88 3.82 -9.77
N THR A 120 -12.03 4.57 -9.10
CA THR A 120 -10.60 4.24 -8.95
C THR A 120 -10.41 3.10 -7.95
N LEU A 121 -9.68 2.07 -8.36
CA LEU A 121 -9.16 1.04 -7.48
C LEU A 121 -7.82 1.49 -6.89
N VAL A 122 -7.62 1.28 -5.59
CA VAL A 122 -6.35 1.47 -4.90
C VAL A 122 -5.91 0.09 -4.43
N GLN A 123 -4.68 -0.28 -4.75
CA GLN A 123 -4.07 -1.57 -4.39
C GLN A 123 -2.57 -1.41 -4.16
N HIS A 124 -1.92 -2.35 -3.49
CA HIS A 124 -0.49 -2.22 -3.22
C HIS A 124 0.38 -2.48 -4.46
N CYS A 125 0.18 -3.60 -5.18
CA CYS A 125 1.00 -3.98 -6.35
C CYS A 125 0.24 -3.89 -7.67
N GLY A 126 0.93 -3.57 -8.78
CA GLY A 126 0.34 -3.49 -10.13
C GLY A 126 0.05 -4.83 -10.83
N HIS A 127 -0.82 -5.69 -10.27
CA HIS A 127 -1.20 -6.98 -10.85
C HIS A 127 -2.63 -7.42 -10.45
N ASP A 128 -3.17 -8.44 -11.11
CA ASP A 128 -4.51 -9.02 -10.90
C ASP A 128 -4.48 -10.34 -10.09
N GLY A 129 -3.40 -10.61 -9.36
CA GLY A 129 -3.25 -11.84 -8.57
C GLY A 129 -4.31 -12.01 -7.48
N TYR A 130 -4.81 -10.89 -6.95
CA TYR A 130 -5.90 -10.79 -5.98
C TYR A 130 -7.17 -11.56 -6.39
N LYS A 131 -7.41 -11.76 -7.69
CA LYS A 131 -8.59 -12.47 -8.21
C LYS A 131 -8.75 -13.89 -7.65
N ARG A 132 -7.67 -14.50 -7.16
CA ARG A 132 -7.71 -15.82 -6.53
C ARG A 132 -8.52 -15.85 -5.23
N TRP A 133 -8.77 -14.68 -4.63
CA TRP A 133 -9.52 -14.52 -3.38
C TRP A 133 -10.96 -14.03 -3.57
N ILE A 134 -11.44 -13.97 -4.81
CA ILE A 134 -12.84 -13.64 -5.10
C ILE A 134 -13.68 -14.89 -4.85
N ASP A 135 -14.61 -14.80 -3.89
CA ASP A 135 -15.70 -15.77 -3.73
C ASP A 135 -16.55 -15.73 -5.01
N PRO A 136 -16.70 -16.87 -5.72
CA PRO A 136 -17.53 -16.96 -6.93
C PRO A 136 -18.98 -16.49 -6.76
N ASN A 137 -19.49 -16.46 -5.53
CA ASN A 137 -20.85 -16.02 -5.21
C ASN A 137 -20.91 -14.55 -4.79
N SER A 138 -19.78 -13.88 -4.61
CA SER A 138 -19.76 -12.47 -4.19
C SER A 138 -20.15 -11.54 -5.34
N ILE A 139 -21.06 -10.62 -5.04
CA ILE A 139 -21.39 -9.48 -5.92
C ILE A 139 -20.46 -8.28 -5.69
N ASP A 140 -19.65 -8.32 -4.63
CA ASP A 140 -18.64 -7.32 -4.29
C ASP A 140 -17.26 -8.00 -4.19
N PRO A 141 -16.49 -8.06 -5.29
CA PRO A 141 -15.21 -8.74 -5.32
C PRO A 141 -14.17 -8.08 -4.41
N ILE A 142 -14.26 -6.77 -4.17
CA ILE A 142 -13.30 -6.04 -3.33
C ILE A 142 -13.51 -6.40 -1.86
N THR A 143 -14.76 -6.38 -1.40
CA THR A 143 -15.11 -6.84 -0.05
C THR A 143 -14.74 -8.31 0.15
N SER A 144 -15.00 -9.17 -0.85
CA SER A 144 -14.57 -10.57 -0.82
C SER A 144 -13.07 -10.74 -0.62
N ILE A 145 -12.27 -10.00 -1.38
CA ILE A 145 -10.80 -10.04 -1.29
C ILE A 145 -10.33 -9.57 0.09
N ASN A 146 -10.85 -8.45 0.59
CA ASN A 146 -10.45 -7.92 1.89
C ASN A 146 -10.79 -8.88 3.03
N ASN A 147 -11.99 -9.49 3.00
CA ASN A 147 -12.39 -10.50 3.99
C ASN A 147 -11.44 -11.71 3.94
N ARG A 148 -11.12 -12.19 2.74
CA ARG A 148 -10.21 -13.33 2.61
C ARG A 148 -8.79 -13.03 3.08
N VAL A 149 -8.29 -11.83 2.86
CA VAL A 149 -6.98 -11.40 3.39
C VAL A 149 -6.99 -11.40 4.92
N LEU A 150 -8.02 -10.85 5.54
CA LEU A 150 -8.16 -10.86 7.00
C LEU A 150 -8.24 -12.29 7.56
N GLU A 151 -9.01 -13.17 6.91
CA GLU A 151 -9.06 -14.59 7.25
C GLU A 151 -7.68 -15.25 7.19
N LEU A 152 -6.96 -15.09 6.08
CA LEU A 152 -5.62 -15.66 5.89
C LEU A 152 -4.63 -15.18 6.97
N LEU A 153 -4.65 -13.90 7.33
CA LEU A 153 -3.81 -13.36 8.40
C LEU A 153 -4.17 -13.93 9.79
N ASN A 154 -5.47 -14.23 10.03
CA ASN A 154 -5.92 -14.88 11.27
C ASN A 154 -5.62 -16.39 11.29
N GLU A 155 -5.56 -17.02 10.11
CA GLU A 155 -5.20 -18.42 9.91
C GLU A 155 -3.68 -18.65 9.89
N ASN A 156 -2.88 -17.59 10.05
CA ASN A 156 -1.42 -17.61 9.99
C ASN A 156 -0.85 -18.04 8.62
N CYS A 157 -1.54 -17.63 7.55
CA CYS A 157 -1.17 -17.84 6.15
C CYS A 157 -0.54 -16.57 5.55
N GLU A 158 0.40 -15.95 6.26
CA GLU A 158 1.08 -14.74 5.79
C GLU A 158 1.88 -14.98 4.50
N ASP A 159 2.30 -16.22 4.23
CA ASP A 159 3.00 -16.62 3.01
C ASP A 159 2.13 -16.46 1.76
N GLU A 160 0.84 -16.81 1.84
CA GLU A 160 -0.10 -16.63 0.74
C GLU A 160 -0.39 -15.15 0.48
N VAL A 161 -0.57 -14.37 1.55
CA VAL A 161 -0.79 -12.92 1.44
C VAL A 161 0.45 -12.25 0.87
N TRP A 162 1.64 -12.63 1.35
CA TRP A 162 2.92 -12.15 0.84
C TRP A 162 3.11 -12.47 -0.65
N ASP A 163 2.79 -13.68 -1.12
CA ASP A 163 2.93 -14.05 -2.55
C ASP A 163 2.16 -13.09 -3.47
N VAL A 164 0.95 -12.70 -3.08
CA VAL A 164 0.14 -11.74 -3.83
C VAL A 164 0.68 -10.32 -3.67
N LEU A 165 0.89 -9.86 -2.44
CA LEU A 165 1.33 -8.49 -2.17
C LEU A 165 2.81 -8.21 -2.50
N SER A 166 3.58 -9.20 -2.96
CA SER A 166 4.96 -8.97 -3.43
C SER A 166 5.13 -9.18 -4.93
N ALA A 167 4.04 -9.39 -5.66
CA ALA A 167 4.08 -9.68 -7.09
C ALA A 167 4.53 -8.48 -7.92
N LYS A 168 5.31 -8.75 -8.97
CA LYS A 168 5.79 -7.73 -9.91
C LYS A 168 4.64 -6.99 -10.59
N ASN A 169 4.85 -5.71 -10.88
CA ASN A 169 3.96 -4.95 -11.75
C ASN A 169 3.92 -5.54 -13.17
N ILE A 170 2.78 -6.12 -13.54
CA ILE A 170 2.50 -6.61 -14.89
C ILE A 170 1.63 -5.63 -15.68
N PHE A 171 0.94 -4.71 -14.99
CA PHE A 171 0.03 -3.78 -15.64
C PHE A 171 0.74 -2.76 -16.50
N ALA A 172 2.04 -2.53 -16.32
CA ALA A 172 2.83 -1.72 -17.25
C ALA A 172 2.81 -2.28 -18.69
N GLU A 173 2.81 -3.62 -18.84
CA GLU A 173 2.98 -4.29 -20.14
C GLU A 173 1.73 -5.05 -20.60
N GLN A 174 0.89 -5.52 -19.68
CA GLN A 174 -0.22 -6.44 -19.97
C GLN A 174 -1.58 -5.73 -19.90
N SER A 175 -1.85 -4.84 -20.88
CA SER A 175 -3.08 -4.04 -20.96
C SER A 175 -4.37 -4.87 -20.92
N MET A 176 -4.38 -6.05 -21.54
CA MET A 176 -5.55 -6.95 -21.53
C MET A 176 -5.88 -7.46 -20.13
N ARG A 177 -4.86 -7.81 -19.33
CA ARG A 177 -5.08 -8.25 -17.94
C ARG A 177 -5.53 -7.10 -17.06
N LEU A 178 -4.96 -5.90 -17.26
CA LEU A 178 -5.44 -4.70 -16.60
C LEU A 178 -6.93 -4.46 -16.90
N GLN A 179 -7.33 -4.53 -18.17
CA GLN A 179 -8.73 -4.34 -18.56
C GLN A 179 -9.66 -5.37 -17.92
N GLN A 180 -9.27 -6.66 -17.94
CA GLN A 180 -10.04 -7.71 -17.28
C GLN A 180 -10.16 -7.50 -15.77
N TRP A 181 -9.08 -7.03 -15.14
CA TRP A 181 -9.07 -6.74 -13.70
C TRP A 181 -9.97 -5.57 -13.33
N LEU A 182 -9.90 -4.48 -14.09
CA LEU A 182 -10.79 -3.32 -13.92
C LEU A 182 -12.25 -3.71 -14.16
N GLN A 183 -12.53 -4.55 -15.16
CA GLN A 183 -13.88 -5.07 -15.38
C GLN A 183 -14.36 -5.94 -14.22
N ALA A 184 -13.53 -6.88 -13.74
CA ALA A 184 -13.86 -7.77 -12.64
C ALA A 184 -14.18 -6.98 -11.35
N THR A 185 -13.46 -5.90 -11.09
CA THR A 185 -13.66 -5.03 -9.91
C THR A 185 -14.65 -3.89 -10.14
N ASN A 186 -15.25 -3.81 -11.33
CA ASN A 186 -16.11 -2.72 -11.76
C ASN A 186 -15.47 -1.33 -11.55
N CYS A 187 -14.17 -1.22 -11.83
CA CYS A 187 -13.36 -0.01 -11.68
C CYS A 187 -12.94 0.54 -13.04
N ARG A 188 -12.54 1.82 -13.08
CA ARG A 188 -12.19 2.56 -14.31
C ARG A 188 -10.68 2.72 -14.49
N ARG A 189 -9.93 2.75 -13.38
CA ARG A 189 -8.46 2.77 -13.32
C ARG A 189 -7.98 2.16 -12.00
N THR A 190 -6.68 1.90 -11.89
CA THR A 190 -6.03 1.47 -10.65
C THR A 190 -4.81 2.32 -10.32
N VAL A 191 -4.59 2.58 -9.03
CA VAL A 191 -3.37 3.20 -8.49
C VAL A 191 -2.67 2.22 -7.55
N PHE A 192 -1.34 2.19 -7.58
CA PHE A 192 -0.54 1.25 -6.80
C PHE A 192 0.88 1.74 -6.54
N GLY A 193 1.65 0.97 -5.76
CA GLY A 193 3.06 1.19 -5.44
C GLY A 193 3.93 -0.05 -5.73
N HIS A 194 4.77 -0.45 -4.78
CA HIS A 194 5.59 -1.68 -4.73
C HIS A 194 6.72 -1.81 -5.78
N THR A 195 6.55 -1.25 -6.98
CA THR A 195 7.51 -1.38 -8.06
C THR A 195 8.22 -0.04 -8.32
N PRO A 196 9.46 0.15 -7.84
CA PRO A 196 10.14 1.43 -7.94
C PRO A 196 10.34 1.89 -9.38
N HIS A 197 10.17 3.19 -9.62
CA HIS A 197 10.45 3.85 -10.89
C HIS A 197 11.22 5.16 -10.71
N ASN A 198 11.82 5.65 -11.80
CA ASN A 198 12.71 6.83 -11.78
C ASN A 198 12.08 8.10 -12.37
N SER A 199 10.79 8.06 -12.75
CA SER A 199 10.05 9.21 -13.28
C SER A 199 9.82 10.28 -12.22
N ASP A 200 9.77 11.56 -12.62
CA ASP A 200 9.59 12.69 -11.70
C ASP A 200 8.18 12.84 -11.10
N ARG A 201 7.23 12.07 -11.65
CA ARG A 201 5.81 12.00 -11.32
C ARG A 201 5.39 10.52 -11.27
N PRO A 202 4.20 10.19 -10.73
CA PRO A 202 3.71 8.81 -10.74
C PRO A 202 3.77 8.25 -12.16
N ALA A 203 4.28 7.03 -12.32
CA ALA A 203 4.39 6.43 -13.64
C ALA A 203 3.00 6.07 -14.17
N ILE A 204 2.66 6.59 -15.35
CA ILE A 204 1.35 6.43 -15.97
C ILE A 204 1.43 5.38 -17.08
N HIS A 205 0.49 4.44 -17.07
CA HIS A 205 0.36 3.38 -18.06
C HIS A 205 -1.04 3.37 -18.68
N HIS A 206 -1.13 2.98 -19.95
CA HIS A 206 -2.39 2.76 -20.69
C HIS A 206 -3.39 3.92 -20.55
N ASP A 207 -2.94 5.13 -20.88
CA ASP A 207 -3.75 6.36 -20.83
C ASP A 207 -4.36 6.64 -19.45
N GLY A 208 -3.62 6.37 -18.37
CA GLY A 208 -4.08 6.66 -17.01
C GLY A 208 -4.90 5.55 -16.36
N LYS A 209 -5.07 4.40 -17.02
CA LYS A 209 -5.77 3.25 -16.44
C LYS A 209 -4.98 2.55 -15.34
N ALA A 210 -3.66 2.72 -15.32
CA ALA A 210 -2.77 2.21 -14.28
C ALA A 210 -1.75 3.29 -13.92
N MET A 211 -1.64 3.61 -12.63
CA MET A 211 -0.74 4.65 -12.12
C MET A 211 0.08 4.09 -10.96
N ASN A 212 1.40 4.18 -11.06
CA ASN A 212 2.32 3.72 -10.03
C ASN A 212 2.88 4.93 -9.26
N PHE A 213 2.79 4.90 -7.93
CA PHE A 213 3.24 5.93 -6.99
C PHE A 213 4.50 5.50 -6.21
N ASP A 214 5.23 4.49 -6.68
CA ASP A 214 6.53 4.14 -6.11
C ASP A 214 7.70 4.78 -6.87
N GLY A 215 8.03 6.01 -6.48
CA GLY A 215 9.22 6.73 -6.93
C GLY A 215 10.49 6.44 -6.11
N ALA A 216 10.56 5.30 -5.41
CA ALA A 216 11.62 4.99 -4.45
C ALA A 216 11.77 6.10 -3.38
N PHE A 217 10.67 6.39 -2.68
CA PHE A 217 10.55 7.55 -1.79
C PHE A 217 11.66 7.62 -0.73
N SER A 218 11.90 6.51 -0.03
CA SER A 218 12.80 6.43 1.12
C SER A 218 14.25 6.70 0.76
N ARG A 219 14.92 7.56 1.53
CA ARG A 219 16.37 7.78 1.43
C ARG A 219 17.18 6.60 1.96
N ARG A 220 16.54 5.61 2.56
CA ARG A 220 17.17 4.46 3.24
C ARG A 220 17.16 3.20 2.37
N HIS A 221 16.28 3.13 1.38
CA HIS A 221 16.25 2.07 0.39
C HIS A 221 17.32 2.31 -0.70
N LYS A 222 18.54 1.76 -0.49
CA LYS A 222 19.72 2.04 -1.33
C LYS A 222 19.74 1.32 -2.69
N GLY A 223 18.79 0.41 -2.95
CA GLY A 223 18.73 -0.39 -4.18
C GLY A 223 18.25 0.37 -5.41
N HIS A 224 17.64 1.54 -5.24
CA HIS A 224 16.95 2.25 -6.32
C HIS A 224 17.41 3.70 -6.46
N ARG A 225 17.35 4.20 -7.70
CA ARG A 225 17.57 5.61 -7.97
C ARG A 225 16.33 6.39 -7.54
N ARG A 226 16.45 7.16 -6.47
CA ARG A 226 15.36 7.97 -5.93
C ARG A 226 14.84 9.01 -6.92
N ALA A 227 13.52 9.07 -7.07
CA ALA A 227 12.80 10.14 -7.74
C ALA A 227 12.45 11.30 -6.78
N PRO A 228 11.99 12.47 -7.28
CA PRO A 228 11.42 13.53 -6.46
C PRO A 228 10.24 13.05 -5.60
N ILE A 229 9.93 13.77 -4.52
CA ILE A 229 8.77 13.46 -3.64
C ILE A 229 7.46 13.35 -4.45
N SER A 230 7.28 14.18 -5.47
CA SER A 230 6.11 14.19 -6.35
C SER A 230 5.88 12.91 -7.12
N ALA A 231 6.88 12.02 -7.21
CA ALA A 231 6.72 10.70 -7.80
C ALA A 231 5.93 9.73 -6.91
N SER A 232 5.96 9.95 -5.59
CA SER A 232 5.28 9.11 -4.60
C SER A 232 4.17 9.79 -3.83
N VAL A 233 4.21 11.11 -3.70
CA VAL A 233 3.20 11.87 -2.96
C VAL A 233 2.64 12.93 -3.88
N ALA A 234 1.45 12.66 -4.42
CA ALA A 234 0.81 13.55 -5.37
C ALA A 234 -0.72 13.47 -5.31
N PRO A 235 -1.42 14.58 -5.62
CA PRO A 235 -2.86 14.57 -5.81
C PRO A 235 -3.29 13.57 -6.89
N LEU A 236 -4.41 12.91 -6.65
CA LEU A 236 -5.09 12.09 -7.65
C LEU A 236 -6.15 12.93 -8.35
N GLU A 237 -5.93 13.23 -9.62
CA GLU A 237 -6.92 13.92 -10.46
C GLU A 237 -8.19 13.06 -10.57
N PRO A 238 -9.39 13.58 -10.23
CA PRO A 238 -10.64 12.82 -10.31
C PRO A 238 -10.94 12.36 -11.74
N LEU A 239 -11.55 11.18 -11.89
CA LEU A 239 -12.11 10.79 -13.17
C LEU A 239 -13.34 11.64 -13.51
N SER A 240 -13.36 12.21 -14.71
CA SER A 240 -14.55 12.83 -15.32
C SER A 240 -15.62 11.82 -15.68
#